data_AF-A0A382EQ17-F1
#
_entry.id   AF-A0A382EQ17-F1
#
_cell.length_a   1.000
_cell.length_b   1.000
_cell.length_c   1.000
_cell.angle_alpha   90.00
_cell.angle_beta   90.00
_cell.angle_gamma   90.00
#
_symmetry.space_group_name_H-M   'P 1'
#
loop_
_entity.id
_entity.type
_entity.pdbx_description
1 polymer ?
#
loop_
_entity_poly.entity_id
_entity_poly.type
_entity_poly.pdbx_seq_one_letter_code
_entity_poly.pdbx_strand_id
1 'polypeptide(L)'
;MGAADVVPGVSGGTVALLLGVYEQLLGTIRDGSTALSRMARGEAHEGFGDLRRLDWWFLGPLVAGMLVTITALAGVIQALLENHPEELAGLFLGLVAASLVVAARMPAAWSSLQVGSATLAAVVLFVVLGF
;
A
#
# COMPACT_ATOMS: atom_id res chain seq x y z
N MET A 1 8.51 6.19 -1.02
CA MET A 1 7.28 5.36 -0.99
C MET A 1 7.62 3.89 -1.24
N GLY A 2 8.36 3.52 -2.29
CA GLY A 2 8.75 2.13 -2.55
C GLY A 2 9.29 1.32 -1.37
N ALA A 3 10.14 1.91 -0.51
CA ALA A 3 10.64 1.21 0.69
C ALA A 3 9.56 0.97 1.74
N ALA A 4 8.60 1.90 1.85
CA ALA A 4 7.48 1.78 2.76
C ALA A 4 6.49 0.70 2.29
N ASP A 5 6.29 0.55 0.99
CA ASP A 5 5.37 -0.47 0.43
C ASP A 5 5.92 -1.90 0.50
N VAL A 6 7.24 -2.05 0.66
CA VAL A 6 7.93 -3.33 0.81
C VAL A 6 7.99 -3.79 2.28
N VAL A 7 7.88 -2.86 3.24
CA VAL A 7 7.90 -3.18 4.66
C VAL A 7 6.47 -3.34 5.18
N PRO A 8 6.05 -4.54 5.62
CA PRO A 8 4.70 -4.71 6.16
C PRO A 8 4.46 -3.82 7.38
N GLY A 9 3.25 -3.31 7.54
CA GLY A 9 2.90 -2.41 8.66
C GLY A 9 3.28 -0.94 8.47
N VAL A 10 3.99 -0.57 7.39
CA VAL A 10 4.20 0.82 6.98
C VAL A 10 3.36 1.10 5.73
N SER A 11 2.45 2.08 5.79
CA SER A 11 1.66 2.47 4.62
C SER A 11 2.43 3.49 3.78
N GLY A 12 2.67 3.19 2.50
CA GLY A 12 3.20 4.17 1.56
C GLY A 12 2.38 5.45 1.53
N GLY A 13 1.05 5.35 1.64
CA GLY A 13 0.13 6.49 1.70
C GLY A 13 0.39 7.43 2.88
N THR A 14 0.72 6.90 4.07
CA THR A 14 1.09 7.72 5.23
C THR A 14 2.41 8.45 5.00
N VAL A 15 3.38 7.78 4.37
CA VAL A 15 4.66 8.41 4.00
C VAL A 15 4.45 9.50 2.95
N ALA A 16 3.57 9.29 1.95
CA ALA A 16 3.19 10.34 1.01
C ALA A 16 2.55 11.55 1.70
N LEU A 17 1.69 11.31 2.70
CA LEU A 17 1.01 12.37 3.43
C LEU A 17 2.01 13.23 4.21
N LEU A 18 2.93 12.59 4.94
CA LEU A 18 3.98 13.27 5.68
C LEU A 18 4.94 14.05 4.77
N LEU A 19 5.21 13.53 3.58
CA LEU A 19 6.06 14.20 2.57
C LEU A 19 5.31 15.28 1.77
N GLY A 20 4.00 15.48 2.02
CA GLY A 20 3.18 16.48 1.33
C GLY A 20 2.83 16.13 -0.12
N VAL A 21 3.18 14.93 -0.60
CA VAL A 21 2.95 14.49 -1.98
C VAL A 21 1.65 13.70 -2.16
N TYR A 22 0.90 13.46 -1.08
CA TYR A 22 -0.30 12.62 -1.08
C TYR A 22 -1.43 13.18 -1.96
N GLU A 23 -1.73 14.47 -1.86
CA GLU A 23 -2.77 15.11 -2.66
C GLU A 23 -2.41 15.11 -4.15
N GLN A 24 -1.14 15.38 -4.47
CA GLN A 24 -0.64 15.32 -5.84
C GLN A 24 -0.71 13.89 -6.40
N LEU A 25 -0.37 12.88 -5.60
CA LEU A 25 -0.48 11.48 -5.98
C LEU A 25 -1.94 11.06 -6.23
N LEU A 26 -2.84 11.39 -5.31
CA LEU A 26 -4.28 11.09 -5.45
C LEU A 26 -4.88 11.76 -6.68
N GLY A 27 -4.59 13.04 -6.90
CA GLY A 27 -5.03 13.76 -8.09
C GLY A 27 -4.54 13.08 -9.37
N THR A 28 -3.25 12.73 -9.40
CA THR A 28 -2.64 12.06 -10.55
C THR A 28 -3.25 10.68 -10.83
N ILE A 29 -3.54 9.89 -9.79
CA ILE A 29 -4.21 8.59 -9.91
C ILE A 29 -5.63 8.76 -10.44
N ARG A 30 -6.37 9.76 -9.92
CA ARG A 30 -7.76 10.03 -10.34
C ARG A 30 -7.83 10.41 -11.82
N ASP A 31 -6.93 11.29 -12.25
CA ASP A 31 -6.90 11.77 -13.63
C ASP A 31 -6.45 10.65 -14.57
N GLY A 32 -5.46 9.85 -14.17
CA GLY A 32 -5.03 8.66 -14.92
C GLY A 32 -6.13 7.59 -15.03
N SER A 33 -6.86 7.32 -13.95
CA SER A 33 -8.01 6.39 -13.95
C SER A 33 -9.14 6.87 -14.88
N THR A 34 -9.41 8.18 -14.88
CA THR A 34 -10.41 8.79 -15.76
C THR A 34 -10.01 8.67 -17.22
N ALA A 35 -8.75 8.97 -17.55
CA ALA A 35 -8.20 8.83 -18.89
C ALA A 35 -8.26 7.37 -19.38
N LEU A 36 -7.90 6.40 -18.52
CA LEU A 36 -7.96 4.98 -18.84
C LEU A 36 -9.40 4.49 -19.05
N SER A 37 -10.34 4.96 -18.23
CA SER A 37 -11.77 4.66 -18.37
C SER A 37 -12.35 5.18 -19.69
N ARG A 38 -11.94 6.38 -20.13
CA ARG A 38 -12.33 6.93 -21.45
C ARG A 38 -11.75 6.16 -22.62
N MET A 39 -10.47 5.76 -22.53
CA MET A 39 -9.86 4.87 -23.53
C MET A 39 -10.62 3.55 -23.63
N ALA A 40 -11.01 2.95 -22.51
CA ALA A 40 -11.77 1.69 -22.48
C ALA A 40 -13.20 1.83 -23.04
N ARG A 41 -13.78 3.04 -23.04
CA ARG A 41 -15.10 3.35 -23.60
C ARG A 41 -15.08 3.69 -25.09
N GLY A 42 -13.91 3.65 -25.75
CA GLY A 42 -13.76 3.93 -27.18
C GLY A 42 -13.38 5.38 -27.51
N GLU A 43 -13.25 6.25 -26.51
CA GLU A 43 -12.83 7.66 -26.66
C GLU A 43 -11.30 7.79 -26.56
N ALA A 44 -10.58 6.95 -27.30
CA ALA A 44 -9.13 6.80 -27.15
C ALA A 44 -8.34 8.09 -27.42
N HIS A 45 -8.81 8.94 -28.35
CA HIS A 45 -8.16 10.22 -28.65
C HIS A 45 -8.21 11.21 -27.47
N GLU A 46 -9.36 11.31 -26.81
CA GLU A 46 -9.53 12.19 -25.65
C GLU A 46 -8.80 11.63 -24.43
N GLY A 47 -8.91 10.31 -24.19
CA GLY A 47 -8.17 9.63 -23.13
C GLY A 47 -6.65 9.76 -23.26
N PHE A 48 -6.09 9.70 -24.47
CA PHE A 48 -4.65 9.94 -24.70
C PHE A 48 -4.24 11.39 -24.43
N GLY A 49 -5.14 12.34 -24.73
CA GLY A 49 -4.94 13.76 -24.42
C GLY A 49 -4.89 14.01 -22.92
N ASP A 50 -5.78 13.38 -22.16
CA ASP A 50 -5.82 13.45 -20.70
C ASP A 50 -4.59 12.79 -20.06
N LEU A 51 -4.12 11.66 -20.60
CA LEU A 51 -2.91 10.98 -20.14
C LEU A 51 -1.64 11.84 -20.33
N ARG A 52 -1.58 12.62 -21.41
CA ARG A 52 -0.47 13.55 -21.66
C ARG A 52 -0.43 14.74 -20.70
N ARG A 53 -1.56 15.06 -20.05
CA ARG A 53 -1.65 16.16 -19.08
C ARG A 53 -1.21 15.75 -17.66
N LEU A 54 -0.98 14.46 -17.42
CA LEU A 54 -0.44 13.97 -16.17
C LEU A 54 0.95 14.57 -15.92
N ASP A 55 1.26 14.85 -14.66
CA ASP A 55 2.56 15.35 -14.25
C ASP A 55 3.59 14.20 -14.24
N TRP A 56 4.16 13.93 -15.42
CA TRP A 56 5.16 12.90 -15.61
C TRP A 56 6.48 13.18 -14.87
N TRP A 57 6.75 14.45 -14.50
CA TRP A 57 7.94 14.83 -13.73
C TRP A 57 7.80 14.46 -12.26
N PHE A 58 6.57 14.36 -11.77
CA PHE A 58 6.25 13.79 -10.46
C PHE A 58 6.14 12.25 -10.52
N LEU A 59 5.36 11.73 -11.47
CA LEU A 59 5.07 10.29 -11.60
C LEU A 59 6.32 9.46 -11.93
N GLY A 60 7.14 9.94 -12.86
CA GLY A 60 8.31 9.21 -13.37
C GLY A 60 9.28 8.83 -12.25
N PRO A 61 9.82 9.80 -11.48
CA PRO A 61 10.71 9.52 -10.35
C PRO A 61 10.04 8.69 -9.26
N LEU A 62 8.74 8.90 -9.00
CA LEU A 62 8.01 8.15 -7.97
C LEU A 62 7.91 6.66 -8.31
N VAL A 63 7.46 6.35 -9.53
CA VAL A 63 7.33 4.97 -10.02
C VAL A 63 8.71 4.34 -10.20
N ALA A 64 9.68 5.07 -10.75
CA ALA A 64 11.06 4.59 -10.87
C ALA A 64 11.66 4.25 -9.50
N GLY A 65 11.51 5.12 -8.51
CA GLY A 65 11.95 4.87 -7.14
C GLY A 65 11.26 3.66 -6.52
N MET A 66 9.96 3.47 -6.77
CA MET A 66 9.23 2.28 -6.33
C MET A 66 9.80 1.00 -6.95
N LEU A 67 9.99 0.97 -8.28
CA LEU A 67 10.53 -0.18 -8.99
C LEU A 67 11.96 -0.51 -8.56
N VAL A 68 12.83 0.49 -8.44
CA VAL A 68 14.21 0.33 -7.95
C VAL A 68 14.21 -0.27 -6.55
N THR A 69 13.32 0.20 -5.67
CA THR A 69 13.26 -0.29 -4.31
C THR A 69 12.75 -1.73 -4.25
N ILE A 70 11.67 -2.04 -4.96
CA ILE A 70 11.12 -3.40 -5.03
C ILE A 70 12.16 -4.37 -5.58
N THR A 71 12.82 -4.03 -6.69
CA THR A 71 13.83 -4.90 -7.31
C THR A 71 15.06 -5.08 -6.42
N ALA A 72 15.51 -4.03 -5.72
CA ALA A 72 16.64 -4.12 -4.80
C ALA A 72 16.34 -4.96 -3.55
N LEU A 73 15.13 -4.83 -2.99
CA LEU A 73 14.75 -5.53 -1.75
C LEU A 73 14.14 -6.92 -1.99
N ALA A 74 13.57 -7.19 -3.16
CA ALA A 74 12.94 -8.48 -3.45
C ALA A 74 13.89 -9.66 -3.21
N GLY A 75 15.14 -9.55 -3.68
CA GLY A 75 16.16 -10.59 -3.45
C GLY A 75 16.53 -10.75 -1.99
N VAL A 76 16.57 -9.66 -1.21
CA VAL A 76 16.86 -9.69 0.23
C VAL A 76 15.73 -10.38 0.99
N ILE A 77 14.48 -10.01 0.71
CA ILE A 77 13.32 -10.63 1.36
C ILE A 77 13.22 -12.11 0.99
N GLN A 78 13.48 -12.45 -0.27
CA GLN A 78 13.51 -13.86 -0.70
C GLN A 78 14.59 -14.65 0.06
N ALA A 79 15.81 -14.11 0.16
CA ALA A 79 16.88 -14.75 0.91
C ALA A 79 16.54 -14.90 2.41
N LEU A 80 15.85 -13.93 3.00
CA LEU A 80 15.39 -14.01 4.39
C LEU A 80 14.24 -15.02 4.55
N LEU A 81 13.32 -15.11 3.59
CA LEU A 81 12.26 -16.12 3.59
C LEU A 81 12.82 -17.54 3.52
N GLU A 82 13.87 -17.75 2.73
CA GLU A 82 14.49 -19.08 2.55
C GLU A 82 15.38 -19.48 3.73
N ASN A 83 16.17 -18.54 4.26
CA ASN A 83 17.18 -18.85 5.29
C ASN A 83 16.70 -18.58 6.74
N HIS A 84 15.74 -17.66 6.93
CA HIS A 84 15.28 -17.16 8.23
C HIS A 84 13.74 -17.00 8.29
N PRO A 85 12.96 -18.05 7.99
CA PRO A 85 11.51 -17.95 7.88
C PRO A 85 10.83 -17.59 9.22
N GLU A 86 11.34 -18.10 10.34
CA GLU A 86 10.76 -17.85 11.66
C GLU A 86 11.00 -16.41 12.13
N GLU A 87 12.21 -15.89 11.92
CA GLU A 87 12.57 -14.51 12.28
C GLU A 87 11.79 -13.51 11.42
N LEU A 88 11.64 -13.77 10.13
CA LEU A 88 10.87 -12.91 9.24
C LEU A 88 9.37 -12.96 9.56
N ALA A 89 8.83 -14.12 9.91
CA ALA A 89 7.46 -14.25 10.40
C ALA A 89 7.24 -13.45 11.70
N GLY A 90 8.20 -13.54 12.65
CA GLY A 90 8.19 -12.74 13.88
C GLY A 90 8.26 -11.23 13.62
N LEU A 91 9.08 -10.80 12.67
CA LEU A 91 9.17 -9.40 12.24
C LEU A 91 7.82 -8.90 11.70
N PHE A 92 7.20 -9.66 10.80
CA PHE A 92 5.92 -9.29 10.19
C PHE A 92 4.78 -9.29 11.21
N LEU A 93 4.75 -10.29 12.10
CA LEU A 93 3.80 -10.32 13.22
C LEU A 93 3.96 -9.09 14.12
N GLY A 94 5.20 -8.73 14.48
CA GLY A 94 5.51 -7.54 15.27
C GLY A 94 5.05 -6.24 14.61
N LEU A 95 5.27 -6.11 13.29
CA LEU A 95 4.81 -4.96 12.50
C LEU A 95 3.28 -4.86 12.48
N VAL A 96 2.57 -5.96 12.22
CA VAL A 96 1.10 -6.01 12.26
C VAL A 96 0.57 -5.66 13.65
N ALA A 97 1.15 -6.23 14.71
CA ALA A 97 0.77 -5.93 16.08
C ALA A 97 0.98 -4.44 16.42
N ALA A 98 2.12 -3.86 16.02
CA ALA A 98 2.39 -2.44 16.20
C ALA A 98 1.37 -1.56 15.46
N SER A 99 1.02 -1.90 14.21
CA SER A 99 -0.03 -1.20 13.46
C SER A 99 -1.39 -1.25 14.16
N LEU A 100 -1.76 -2.39 14.75
CA LEU A 100 -2.99 -2.53 15.54
C LEU A 100 -2.97 -1.64 16.79
N VAL A 101 -1.84 -1.58 17.50
CA VAL A 101 -1.67 -0.71 18.68
C VAL A 101 -1.83 0.76 18.30
N VAL A 102 -1.21 1.20 17.19
CA VAL A 102 -1.34 2.57 16.69
C VAL A 102 -2.78 2.88 16.28
N ALA A 103 -3.44 1.97 15.56
CA ALA A 103 -4.83 2.13 15.16
C ALA A 103 -5.78 2.24 16.37
N ALA A 104 -5.57 1.41 17.40
CA ALA A 104 -6.35 1.46 18.64
C ALA A 104 -6.16 2.77 19.42
N ARG A 105 -5.01 3.45 19.24
CA ARG A 105 -4.69 4.75 19.87
C ARG A 105 -5.24 5.95 19.09
N MET A 106 -5.72 5.75 17.86
CA MET A 106 -6.38 6.84 17.11
C MET A 106 -7.74 7.14 17.75
N PRO A 107 -8.10 8.42 17.95
CA PRO A 107 -9.32 8.85 18.64
C PRO A 107 -10.60 8.63 17.80
N ALA A 108 -10.87 7.37 17.44
CA ALA A 108 -12.16 6.90 16.97
C ALA A 108 -12.88 6.25 18.16
N ALA A 109 -14.16 6.55 18.38
CA ALA A 109 -14.95 5.85 19.40
C ALA A 109 -15.24 4.41 18.92
N TRP A 110 -14.31 3.49 19.18
CA TRP A 110 -14.47 2.08 18.84
C TRP A 110 -15.68 1.52 19.59
N SER A 111 -16.71 1.11 18.86
CA SER A 111 -17.87 0.46 19.48
C SER A 111 -17.55 -1.00 19.81
N SER A 112 -18.16 -1.56 20.85
CA SER A 112 -17.96 -2.97 21.24
C SER A 112 -18.25 -3.96 20.09
N LEU A 113 -19.12 -3.56 19.15
CA LEU A 113 -19.45 -4.34 17.95
C LEU A 113 -18.30 -4.35 16.92
N GLN A 114 -17.57 -3.25 16.77
CA GLN A 114 -16.39 -3.17 15.90
C GLN A 114 -15.23 -4.03 16.43
N VAL A 115 -15.02 -4.01 17.75
CA VAL A 115 -14.01 -4.87 18.39
C VAL A 115 -14.40 -6.35 18.28
N GLY A 116 -15.68 -6.68 18.49
CA GLY A 116 -16.19 -8.05 18.36
C GLY A 116 -16.07 -8.59 16.94
N SER A 117 -16.46 -7.80 15.94
CA SER A 117 -16.36 -8.20 14.52
C SER A 117 -14.90 -8.31 14.04
N ALA A 118 -14.01 -7.42 14.46
CA ALA A 118 -12.58 -7.52 14.15
C ALA A 118 -11.95 -8.78 14.76
N THR A 119 -12.29 -9.10 16.01
CA THR A 119 -11.79 -10.31 16.69
C THR A 119 -12.32 -11.58 16.02
N LEU A 120 -13.61 -11.62 15.69
CA LEU A 120 -14.21 -12.74 14.98
C LEU A 120 -13.56 -12.95 13.61
N ALA A 121 -13.37 -11.88 12.84
CA ALA A 121 -12.72 -11.95 11.53
C ALA A 121 -11.27 -12.47 11.64
N ALA A 122 -10.52 -12.02 12.64
CA ALA A 122 -9.16 -12.50 12.90
C ALA A 122 -9.13 -14.00 13.21
N VAL A 123 -10.04 -14.49 14.08
CA VAL A 123 -10.15 -15.92 14.42
C VAL A 123 -10.54 -16.75 13.20
N VAL A 124 -11.54 -16.30 12.43
CA VAL A 124 -12.00 -17.01 11.23
C VAL A 124 -10.87 -17.09 10.19
N LEU A 125 -10.19 -15.98 9.91
CA LEU A 125 -9.05 -15.97 8.99
C LEU A 125 -7.92 -16.87 9.46
N PHE A 126 -7.61 -16.86 10.76
CA PHE A 126 -6.58 -17.74 11.33
C PHE A 126 -6.93 -19.22 11.14
N VAL A 127 -8.19 -19.61 11.37
CA VAL A 127 -8.62 -21.01 11.18
C VAL A 127 -8.65 -21.39 9.69
N VAL A 128 -9.04 -20.48 8.81
CA VAL A 128 -9.15 -20.75 7.36
C VAL A 128 -7.79 -20.78 6.66
N LEU A 129 -6.84 -19.94 7.09
CA LEU A 129 -5.52 -19.81 6.46
C LEU A 129 -4.41 -20.58 7.20
N GLY A 130 -4.64 -20.93 8.47
CA GLY A 130 -3.68 -21.62 9.33
C GLY A 130 -3.75 -23.15 9.27
N PHE A 131 -4.61 -23.71 8.42
CA PHE A 131 -4.71 -25.13 8.06
C PHE A 131 -4.61 -25.27 6.53
#